data_AF-A0A8T7C4U6-F1
#
_entry.id   AF-A0A8T7C4U6-F1
#
_cell.length_a   1.000
_cell.length_b   1.000
_cell.length_c   1.000
_cell.angle_alpha   90.00
_cell.angle_beta   90.00
_cell.angle_gamma   90.00
#
_symmetry.space_group_name_H-M   'P 1'
#
loop_
_entity.id
_entity.type
_entity.pdbx_description
1 polymer ?
#
loop_
_entity_poly.entity_id
_entity_poly.type
_entity_poly.pdbx_seq_one_letter_code
_entity_poly.pdbx_strand_id
1 'polypeptide(L)'
;MNTPLVTSDEQKIARKRSLGQIDLVLFTVSAILLLETLAAAASIGASSISWWLFLGIIFYVPFALICAEMGCSYPEQGGIYAWVRDAFGGRWGARASWGYWVNTAVWL
;
A
#
# COMPACT_ATOMS: atom_id res chain seq x y z
N MET A 1 -23.45 -30.84 25.75
CA MET A 1 -22.06 -30.36 25.81
C MET A 1 -22.00 -29.16 24.90
N ASN A 2 -22.17 -27.99 25.50
CA ASN A 2 -22.61 -26.77 24.82
C ASN A 2 -21.34 -25.94 24.61
N THR A 3 -20.77 -25.99 23.42
CA THR A 3 -19.73 -25.06 23.02
C THR A 3 -20.31 -23.65 23.08
N PRO A 4 -19.79 -22.72 23.90
CA PRO A 4 -20.25 -21.35 23.86
C PRO A 4 -19.94 -20.79 22.47
N LEU A 5 -21.01 -20.37 21.77
CA LEU A 5 -20.89 -19.58 20.56
C LEU A 5 -20.23 -18.26 20.98
N VAL A 6 -18.93 -18.13 20.70
CA VAL A 6 -18.25 -16.84 20.76
C VAL A 6 -19.02 -15.93 19.82
N THR A 7 -19.85 -15.07 20.41
CA THR A 7 -20.66 -14.10 19.69
C THR A 7 -19.71 -13.20 18.94
N SER A 8 -19.96 -13.03 17.64
CA SER A 8 -19.23 -12.13 16.73
C SER A 8 -19.10 -10.68 17.25
N ASP A 9 -19.80 -10.34 18.31
CA ASP A 9 -19.84 -9.05 18.98
C ASP A 9 -18.63 -8.77 19.89
N GLU A 10 -17.99 -9.78 20.51
CA GLU A 10 -16.81 -9.54 21.36
C GLU A 10 -15.53 -9.24 20.56
N GLN A 11 -15.43 -9.73 19.32
CA GLN A 11 -14.30 -9.43 18.43
C GLN A 11 -14.30 -7.95 17.94
N LYS A 12 -15.45 -7.27 17.99
CA LYS A 12 -15.58 -5.86 17.56
C LYS A 12 -15.06 -4.85 18.59
N ILE A 13 -14.88 -5.24 19.85
CA ILE A 13 -14.60 -4.31 20.96
C ILE A 13 -13.09 -3.99 21.11
N ALA A 14 -12.18 -4.72 20.46
CA ALA A 14 -10.73 -4.62 20.71
C ALA A 14 -9.88 -3.94 19.62
N ARG A 15 -10.46 -3.18 18.68
CA ARG A 15 -9.65 -2.41 17.71
C ARG A 15 -9.97 -0.93 17.74
N LYS A 16 -9.53 -0.26 18.82
CA LYS A 16 -9.42 1.20 18.84
C LYS A 16 -8.57 1.60 17.63
N ARG A 17 -9.10 2.37 16.68
CA ARG A 17 -8.30 2.91 15.56
C ARG A 17 -7.26 3.86 16.17
N SER A 18 -6.06 3.36 16.46
CA SER A 18 -5.00 4.15 17.09
C SER A 18 -4.14 4.90 16.09
N LEU A 19 -4.27 4.58 14.80
CA LEU A 19 -3.59 5.30 13.73
C LEU A 19 -4.47 6.48 13.30
N GLY A 20 -4.03 7.69 13.63
CA GLY A 20 -4.60 8.91 13.07
C GLY A 20 -4.22 9.06 11.59
N GLN A 21 -4.87 9.99 10.90
CA GLN A 21 -4.52 10.31 9.51
C GLN A 21 -3.04 10.74 9.38
N ILE A 22 -2.52 11.45 10.39
CA ILE A 22 -1.13 11.91 10.42
C ILE A 22 -0.17 10.74 10.56
N ASP A 23 -0.44 9.78 11.46
CA ASP A 23 0.38 8.57 11.60
C ASP A 23 0.43 7.76 10.30
N LEU A 24 -0.70 7.68 9.60
CA LEU A 24 -0.78 6.98 8.32
C LEU A 24 0.04 7.68 7.22
N VAL A 25 -0.02 9.01 7.15
CA VAL A 25 0.77 9.80 6.20
C VAL A 25 2.27 9.73 6.52
N LEU A 26 2.64 9.84 7.80
CA LEU A 26 4.04 9.70 8.21
C LEU A 26 4.58 8.30 7.89
N PHE A 27 3.77 7.26 8.08
CA PHE A 27 4.12 5.90 7.70
C PHE A 27 4.38 5.77 6.19
N THR A 28 3.48 6.27 5.34
CA THR A 28 3.68 6.19 3.89
C THR A 28 4.88 7.02 3.42
N VAL A 29 5.12 8.20 4.00
CA VAL A 29 6.31 9.02 3.70
C VAL A 29 7.59 8.28 4.08
N SER A 30 7.64 7.66 5.26
CA SER A 30 8.80 6.86 5.69
C SER A 30 9.08 5.66 4.78
N ALA A 31 8.03 5.05 4.21
CA ALA A 31 8.16 3.94 3.28
C ALA A 31 8.70 4.36 1.90
N ILE A 32 8.56 5.63 1.52
CA ILE A 32 8.99 6.17 0.21
C ILE A 32 10.37 6.83 0.31
N LEU A 33 10.68 7.48 1.42
CA LEU A 33 11.96 8.16 1.64
C LEU A 33 13.06 7.15 1.99
N LEU A 34 13.68 6.57 0.97
CA LEU A 34 14.89 5.77 1.12
C LEU A 34 16.14 6.58 0.78
N LEU A 35 17.18 6.45 1.60
CA LEU A 35 18.46 7.16 1.39
C LEU A 35 19.11 6.81 0.06
N GLU A 36 18.91 5.59 -0.45
CA GLU A 36 19.41 5.18 -1.75
C GLU A 36 18.76 5.94 -2.91
N THR A 37 17.47 6.26 -2.83
CA THR A 37 16.75 6.96 -3.89
C THR A 37 17.13 8.44 -3.92
N LEU A 38 17.42 9.01 -2.75
CA LEU A 38 18.01 10.35 -2.59
C LEU A 38 19.45 10.40 -3.11
N ALA A 39 20.27 9.38 -2.82
CA ALA A 39 21.64 9.29 -3.32
C ALA A 39 21.70 9.11 -4.85
N ALA A 40 20.81 8.29 -5.41
CA ALA A 40 20.66 8.12 -6.85
C ALA A 40 20.18 9.41 -7.54
N ALA A 41 19.28 10.18 -6.91
CA ALA A 41 18.87 11.48 -7.43
C ALA A 41 20.01 12.52 -7.38
N ALA A 42 20.85 12.46 -6.35
CA ALA A 42 21.99 13.37 -6.20
C ALA A 42 23.11 13.11 -7.23
N SER A 43 23.30 11.85 -7.66
CA SER A 43 24.37 11.49 -8.61
C SER A 43 24.09 11.87 -10.07
N ILE A 44 22.82 12.07 -10.45
CA ILE A 44 22.39 12.36 -11.84
C ILE A 44 22.40 13.88 -12.13
N GLY A 45 22.57 14.74 -11.10
CA GLY A 45 22.69 16.20 -11.23
C GLY A 45 21.36 16.97 -11.20
N ALA A 46 21.41 18.30 -11.30
CA ALA A 46 20.26 19.19 -11.05
C ALA A 46 19.06 19.00 -12.02
N SER A 47 19.28 18.49 -13.23
CA SER A 47 18.22 18.16 -14.20
C SER A 47 17.29 17.03 -13.74
N SER A 48 17.75 16.21 -12.80
CA SER A 48 16.99 15.10 -12.22
C SER A 48 15.76 15.58 -11.45
N ILE A 49 15.84 16.78 -10.85
CA ILE A 49 14.75 17.34 -10.05
C ILE A 49 13.53 17.66 -10.93
N SER A 50 13.75 18.17 -12.14
CA SER A 50 12.67 18.49 -13.08
C SER A 50 11.97 17.23 -13.56
N TRP A 51 12.73 16.16 -13.81
CA TRP A 51 12.17 14.87 -14.20
C TRP A 51 11.42 14.21 -13.04
N TRP A 52 11.95 14.26 -11.82
CA TRP A 52 11.27 13.79 -10.61
C TRP A 52 9.95 14.51 -10.36
N LEU A 53 9.91 15.84 -10.57
CA LEU A 53 8.68 16.61 -10.41
C LEU A 53 7.65 16.26 -11.49
N PHE A 54 8.11 16.09 -12.74
CA PHE A 54 7.27 15.69 -13.85
C PHE A 54 6.68 14.28 -13.64
N LEU A 55 7.51 13.29 -13.29
CA LEU A 55 7.07 11.92 -12.97
C LEU A 55 6.22 11.87 -11.71
N GLY A 56 6.56 12.65 -10.70
CA GLY A 56 5.78 12.76 -9.47
C GLY A 56 4.34 13.21 -9.77
N ILE A 57 4.17 14.21 -10.62
CA ILE A 57 2.83 14.70 -10.95
C ILE A 57 2.11 13.74 -11.92
N ILE A 58 2.76 13.30 -12.98
CA ILE A 58 2.07 12.55 -14.04
C ILE A 58 1.88 11.07 -13.73
N PHE A 59 2.69 10.50 -12.83
CA PHE A 59 2.66 9.09 -12.49
C PHE A 59 2.28 8.86 -11.02
N TYR A 60 2.92 9.57 -10.08
CA TYR A 60 2.68 9.32 -8.66
C TYR A 60 1.33 9.86 -8.16
N VAL A 61 0.91 11.07 -8.57
CA VAL A 61 -0.41 11.63 -8.19
C VAL A 61 -1.57 10.75 -8.67
N PRO A 62 -1.68 10.36 -9.96
CA PRO A 62 -2.77 9.49 -10.39
C PRO A 62 -2.71 8.11 -9.72
N PHE A 63 -1.52 7.58 -9.50
CA PHE A 63 -1.36 6.32 -8.75
C PHE A 63 -1.88 6.44 -7.30
N ALA A 64 -1.54 7.52 -6.60
CA ALA A 64 -2.02 7.78 -5.24
C ALA A 64 -3.55 7.92 -5.19
N LEU A 65 -4.16 8.56 -6.20
CA LEU A 65 -5.62 8.67 -6.31
C LEU A 65 -6.29 7.30 -6.52
N ILE A 66 -5.74 6.44 -7.40
CA ILE A 66 -6.23 5.08 -7.61
C ILE A 66 -6.14 4.26 -6.31
N CYS A 67 -5.02 4.35 -5.59
CA CYS A 67 -4.85 3.71 -4.29
C CYS A 67 -5.85 4.24 -3.24
N ALA A 68 -6.16 5.54 -3.26
CA ALA A 68 -7.14 6.13 -2.36
C ALA A 68 -8.57 5.64 -2.66
N GLU A 69 -8.97 5.56 -3.93
CA GLU A 69 -10.29 5.03 -4.31
C GLU A 69 -10.46 3.55 -3.95
N MET A 70 -9.44 2.72 -4.22
CA MET A 70 -9.47 1.31 -3.84
C MET A 70 -9.43 1.11 -2.32
N GLY A 71 -8.63 1.92 -1.60
CA GLY A 71 -8.55 1.87 -0.14
C GLY A 71 -9.85 2.26 0.57
N CYS A 72 -10.65 3.16 -0.02
CA CYS A 72 -11.97 3.51 0.49
C CYS A 72 -13.07 2.51 0.09
N SER A 73 -12.99 1.94 -1.13
CA SER A 73 -14.03 1.02 -1.65
C SER A 73 -13.98 -0.37 -0.99
N TYR A 74 -12.80 -0.84 -0.58
CA TYR A 74 -12.61 -2.16 0.01
C TYR A 74 -11.99 -2.04 1.42
N PRO A 75 -12.80 -2.03 2.49
CA PRO A 75 -12.32 -1.95 3.88
C PRO A 75 -11.66 -3.26 4.39
N GLU A 76 -11.39 -4.20 3.49
CA GLU A 76 -10.73 -5.47 3.80
C GLU A 76 -9.23 -5.26 4.08
N GLN A 77 -8.70 -5.90 5.13
CA GLN A 77 -7.28 -5.77 5.53
C GLN A 77 -6.31 -6.58 4.64
N GLY A 78 -6.50 -6.55 3.32
CA GLY A 78 -5.69 -7.33 2.37
C GLY A 78 -4.95 -6.51 1.31
N GLY A 79 -5.09 -5.18 1.31
CA GLY A 79 -4.38 -4.29 0.38
C GLY A 79 -4.54 -4.71 -1.09
N ILE A 80 -3.44 -4.65 -1.86
CA ILE A 80 -3.43 -4.97 -3.30
C ILE A 80 -3.94 -6.40 -3.59
N TYR A 81 -3.64 -7.37 -2.73
CA TYR A 81 -4.11 -8.74 -2.90
C TYR A 81 -5.63 -8.85 -2.79
N ALA A 82 -6.24 -8.19 -1.80
CA ALA A 82 -7.70 -8.17 -1.66
C ALA A 82 -8.34 -7.46 -2.84
N TRP A 83 -7.80 -6.31 -3.28
CA TRP A 83 -8.33 -5.57 -4.43
C TRP A 83 -8.33 -6.40 -5.71
N VAL A 84 -7.23 -7.11 -6.00
CA VAL A 84 -7.12 -7.95 -7.21
C VAL A 84 -7.97 -9.22 -7.08
N ARG A 85 -8.08 -9.80 -5.89
CA ARG A 85 -8.95 -10.95 -5.64
C ARG A 85 -10.42 -10.59 -5.84
N ASP A 86 -10.86 -9.42 -5.38
CA ASP A 86 -12.25 -9.01 -5.45
C ASP A 86 -12.65 -8.59 -6.88
N ALA A 87 -11.72 -7.98 -7.63
CA ALA A 87 -11.96 -7.57 -9.02
C ALA A 87 -11.84 -8.72 -10.04
N PHE A 88 -10.86 -9.61 -9.89
CA PHE A 88 -10.52 -10.63 -10.91
C PHE A 88 -10.60 -12.08 -10.40
N GLY A 89 -10.88 -12.30 -9.12
CA GLY A 89 -10.95 -13.62 -8.48
C GLY A 89 -9.61 -14.11 -7.90
N GLY A 90 -9.68 -15.18 -7.10
CA GLY A 90 -8.52 -15.68 -6.33
C GLY A 90 -7.29 -16.11 -7.14
N ARG A 91 -7.47 -16.56 -8.39
CA ARG A 91 -6.35 -16.97 -9.26
C ARG A 91 -5.48 -15.78 -9.66
N TRP A 92 -6.08 -14.61 -9.86
CA TRP A 92 -5.36 -13.39 -10.21
C TRP A 92 -4.77 -12.70 -8.98
N GLY A 93 -5.46 -12.78 -7.83
CA GLY A 93 -4.90 -12.36 -6.55
C GLY A 93 -3.59 -13.08 -6.23
N ALA A 94 -3.56 -14.41 -6.37
CA ALA A 94 -2.34 -15.19 -6.11
C ALA A 94 -1.18 -14.81 -7.05
N ARG A 95 -1.47 -14.54 -8.34
CA ARG A 95 -0.47 -14.06 -9.31
C ARG A 95 0.06 -12.67 -8.95
N ALA A 96 -0.80 -11.76 -8.51
CA ALA A 96 -0.37 -10.42 -8.07
C ALA A 96 0.53 -10.50 -6.83
N SER A 97 0.18 -11.31 -5.83
CA SER A 97 1.03 -11.54 -4.66
C SER A 97 2.36 -12.18 -5.02
N TRP A 98 2.38 -13.13 -5.96
CA TRP A 98 3.61 -13.72 -6.47
C TRP A 98 4.48 -12.68 -7.19
N GLY A 99 3.89 -11.87 -8.06
CA GLY A 99 4.59 -10.77 -8.74
C GLY A 99 5.18 -9.75 -7.77
N TYR A 100 4.45 -9.44 -6.68
CA TYR A 100 4.96 -8.58 -5.61
C TYR A 100 6.21 -9.17 -4.94
N TRP A 101 6.19 -10.46 -4.61
CA TRP A 101 7.35 -11.15 -4.04
C TRP A 101 8.57 -11.15 -4.97
N VAL A 102 8.37 -11.38 -6.27
CA VAL A 102 9.45 -11.31 -7.26
C VAL A 102 9.99 -9.89 -7.37
N ASN A 103 9.13 -8.88 -7.40
CA ASN A 103 9.56 -7.48 -7.40
C ASN A 103 10.42 -7.15 -6.16
N THR A 104 10.00 -7.57 -4.97
CA THR A 104 10.80 -7.40 -3.75
C THR A 104 12.15 -8.11 -3.85
N ALA A 105 12.21 -9.30 -4.43
CA ALA A 105 13.47 -10.04 -4.61
C ALA A 105 14.42 -9.41 -5.65
N VAL A 106 13.89 -8.73 -6.66
CA VAL A 106 14.68 -7.98 -7.65
C VAL A 106 15.16 -6.64 -7.10
N TRP A 107 14.38 -6.06 -6.19
CA TRP A 107 14.66 -4.78 -5.56
C TRP A 107 15.73 -4.89 -4.46
N LEU A 108 15.97 -6.11 -3.94
CA LEU A 108 17.00 -6.45 -2.95
C LEU A 108 18.33 -6.84 -3.64
#